data_AF-A0A382BQH7-F1
#
_entry.id   AF-A0A382BQH7-F1
#
_cell.length_a   1.000
_cell.length_b   1.000
_cell.length_c   1.000
_cell.angle_alpha   90.00
_cell.angle_beta   90.00
_cell.angle_gamma   90.00
#
_symmetry.space_group_name_H-M   'P 1'
#
loop_
_entity.id
_entity.type
_entity.pdbx_description
1 polymer ?
#
loop_
_entity_poly.entity_id
_entity_poly.type
_entity_poly.pdbx_seq_one_letter_code
_entity_poly.pdbx_strand_id
1 'polypeptide(L)'
;MLPFQKFIENISWTVLGRILVQILLFAISILLARYLGTKNLGDYATLLVIPVFIRLLNCFGLETLINAKLPALNTNDPSGSEGRYLVSRLLTLRFATTIMFCVLIYFCLPFYLKLTHRPEFIEFRWVLIFYFAAITTDSILSTLFMTLIRFKTLVKIETFGALLNLIFLIIFIRLDYGI
;
A
#
# COMPACT_ATOMS: atom_id res chain seq x y z
N MET A 1 -22.64 -16.44 22.17
CA MET A 1 -22.58 -16.40 20.69
C MET A 1 -21.66 -17.50 20.21
N LEU A 2 -22.14 -18.36 19.31
CA LEU A 2 -21.36 -19.49 18.79
C LEU A 2 -20.11 -18.98 18.03
N PRO A 3 -18.97 -19.68 18.12
CA PRO A 3 -17.75 -19.32 17.40
C PRO A 3 -17.98 -19.19 15.88
N PHE A 4 -18.91 -19.97 15.32
CA PHE A 4 -19.32 -19.89 13.93
C PHE A 4 -20.02 -18.56 13.55
N GLN A 5 -20.85 -18.01 14.43
CA GLN A 5 -21.49 -16.70 14.20
C GLN A 5 -20.48 -15.56 14.20
N LYS A 6 -19.52 -15.56 15.14
CA LYS A 6 -18.43 -14.56 15.16
C LYS A 6 -17.54 -14.66 13.91
N PHE A 7 -17.31 -15.86 13.41
CA PHE A 7 -16.56 -16.10 12.19
C PHE A 7 -17.29 -15.54 10.96
N ILE A 8 -18.56 -15.86 10.78
CA ILE A 8 -19.41 -15.34 9.69
C ILE A 8 -19.50 -13.81 9.77
N GLU A 9 -19.69 -13.24 10.95
CA GLU A 9 -19.77 -11.79 11.15
C GLU A 9 -18.45 -11.10 10.75
N ASN A 10 -17.30 -11.62 11.17
CA ASN A 10 -16.00 -11.07 10.81
C ASN A 10 -15.69 -11.18 9.31
N ILE A 11 -16.04 -12.30 8.68
CA ILE A 11 -15.88 -12.47 7.23
C ILE A 11 -16.79 -11.50 6.47
N SER A 12 -18.06 -11.39 6.86
CA SER A 12 -19.02 -10.50 6.23
C SER A 12 -18.54 -9.04 6.28
N TRP A 13 -18.07 -8.58 7.45
CA TRP A 13 -17.48 -7.24 7.59
C TRP A 13 -16.23 -7.04 6.73
N THR A 14 -15.39 -8.06 6.60
CA THR A 14 -14.17 -7.98 5.80
C THR A 14 -14.49 -7.91 4.31
N VAL A 15 -15.39 -8.76 3.83
CA VAL A 15 -15.80 -8.81 2.42
C VAL A 15 -16.53 -7.53 2.03
N LEU A 16 -17.52 -7.10 2.81
CA LEU A 16 -18.26 -5.86 2.55
C LEU A 16 -17.35 -4.65 2.57
N GLY A 17 -16.43 -4.58 3.54
CA GLY A 17 -15.43 -3.52 3.62
C GLY A 17 -14.56 -3.43 2.38
N ARG A 18 -14.02 -4.57 1.92
CA ARG A 18 -13.19 -4.60 0.71
C ARG A 18 -13.96 -4.23 -0.54
N ILE A 19 -15.22 -4.68 -0.68
CA ILE A 19 -16.08 -4.29 -1.80
C ILE A 19 -16.25 -2.77 -1.81
N LEU A 20 -16.53 -2.16 -0.66
CA LEU A 20 -16.70 -0.72 -0.55
C LEU A 20 -15.43 0.04 -0.94
N VAL A 21 -14.27 -0.35 -0.41
CA VAL A 21 -12.97 0.24 -0.78
C VAL A 21 -12.72 0.11 -2.28
N GLN A 22 -13.01 -1.04 -2.88
CA GLN A 22 -12.82 -1.26 -4.31
C GLN A 22 -13.72 -0.37 -5.17
N ILE A 23 -14.98 -0.19 -4.77
CA ILE A 23 -15.92 0.72 -5.45
C ILE A 23 -15.40 2.16 -5.39
N LEU A 24 -14.89 2.60 -4.24
CA LEU A 24 -14.31 3.95 -4.08
C LEU A 24 -13.07 4.13 -4.95
N LEU A 25 -12.15 3.17 -4.96
CA LEU A 25 -10.95 3.20 -5.80
C LEU A 25 -11.30 3.19 -7.30
N PHE A 26 -12.34 2.45 -7.68
CA PHE A 26 -12.85 2.46 -9.05
C PHE A 26 -13.41 3.83 -9.45
N ALA A 27 -14.19 4.47 -8.56
CA ALA A 27 -14.68 5.83 -8.79
C ALA A 27 -13.54 6.84 -8.93
N ILE A 28 -12.51 6.75 -8.08
CA ILE A 28 -11.27 7.54 -8.19
C ILE A 28 -10.62 7.34 -9.56
N SER A 29 -10.49 6.09 -10.02
CA SER A 29 -9.89 5.78 -11.32
C SER A 29 -10.66 6.40 -12.49
N ILE A 30 -11.99 6.40 -12.45
CA ILE A 30 -12.82 7.03 -13.49
C ILE A 30 -12.64 8.54 -13.50
N LEU A 31 -12.67 9.18 -12.33
CA LEU A 31 -12.48 10.62 -12.20
C LEU A 31 -11.10 11.06 -12.70
N LEU A 32 -10.07 10.31 -12.30
CA LEU A 32 -8.69 10.54 -12.72
C LEU A 32 -8.55 10.43 -14.25
N ALA A 33 -9.15 9.40 -14.86
CA ALA A 33 -9.12 9.21 -16.30
C ALA A 33 -9.84 10.32 -17.06
N ARG A 34 -10.96 10.81 -16.53
CA ARG A 34 -11.70 11.92 -17.12
C ARG A 34 -10.95 13.25 -17.01
N TYR A 35 -10.22 13.47 -15.92
CA TYR A 35 -9.50 14.72 -15.68
C TYR A 35 -8.18 14.81 -16.46
N LEU A 36 -7.33 13.79 -16.39
CA LEU A 36 -6.01 13.80 -17.04
C LEU A 36 -6.07 13.58 -18.55
N GLY A 37 -7.11 12.92 -19.05
CA GLY A 37 -7.17 12.46 -20.44
C GLY A 37 -6.19 11.31 -20.71
N THR A 38 -6.26 10.74 -21.92
CA THR A 38 -5.55 9.49 -22.26
C THR A 38 -4.03 9.62 -22.23
N LYS A 39 -3.48 10.78 -22.63
CA LYS A 39 -2.04 11.02 -22.68
C LYS A 39 -1.42 11.17 -21.29
N ASN A 40 -1.93 12.09 -20.46
CA ASN A 40 -1.36 12.34 -19.14
C ASN A 40 -1.63 11.19 -18.16
N LEU A 41 -2.71 10.41 -18.36
CA LEU A 41 -2.94 9.19 -17.59
C LEU A 41 -1.89 8.10 -17.90
N GLY A 42 -1.44 8.01 -19.15
CA GLY A 42 -0.34 7.12 -19.54
C GLY A 42 0.99 7.51 -18.89
N ASP A 43 1.29 8.80 -18.85
CA ASP A 43 2.49 9.33 -18.18
C ASP A 43 2.42 9.09 -16.66
N TYR A 44 1.26 9.36 -16.03
CA TYR A 44 1.01 9.05 -14.61
C TYR A 44 1.19 7.55 -14.29
N ALA A 45 0.62 6.66 -15.10
CA ALA A 45 0.75 5.22 -14.90
C ALA A 45 2.21 4.77 -15.03
N THR A 46 2.94 5.30 -16.02
CA THR A 46 4.36 5.01 -16.23
C THR A 46 5.20 5.40 -15.01
N LEU A 47 4.90 6.54 -14.39
CA LEU A 47 5.56 7.00 -13.18
C LEU A 47 5.27 6.10 -11.99
N LEU A 48 4.00 5.71 -11.79
CA LEU A 48 3.60 4.86 -10.67
C LEU A 48 4.11 3.43 -10.75
N VAL A 49 4.38 2.90 -11.95
CA VAL A 49 4.91 1.54 -12.10
C VAL A 49 6.24 1.38 -11.37
N ILE A 50 7.09 2.41 -11.33
CA ILE A 50 8.41 2.37 -10.68
C ILE A 50 8.28 2.05 -9.16
N PRO A 51 7.62 2.89 -8.34
CA PRO A 51 7.47 2.63 -6.91
C PRO A 51 6.63 1.38 -6.64
N VAL A 52 5.64 1.05 -7.47
CA VAL A 52 4.83 -0.17 -7.31
C VAL A 52 5.66 -1.43 -7.53
N PHE A 53 6.50 -1.46 -8.56
CA PHE A 53 7.40 -2.58 -8.84
C PHE A 53 8.43 -2.77 -7.73
N ILE A 54 9.02 -1.67 -7.25
CA ILE A 54 9.99 -1.73 -6.16
C ILE A 54 9.33 -2.15 -4.84
N ARG A 55 8.08 -1.74 -4.61
CA ARG A 55 7.28 -2.25 -3.49
C ARG A 55 7.07 -3.76 -3.60
N LEU A 56 6.77 -4.28 -4.79
CA LEU A 56 6.64 -5.73 -4.98
C LEU A 56 7.91 -6.46 -4.55
N LEU A 57 9.09 -5.98 -4.97
CA LEU A 57 10.38 -6.55 -4.56
C LEU A 57 10.61 -6.43 -3.04
N ASN A 58 10.28 -5.28 -2.46
CA ASN A 58 10.38 -5.05 -1.02
C ASN A 58 9.42 -5.92 -0.21
N CYS A 59 8.28 -6.31 -0.78
CA CYS A 59 7.30 -7.17 -0.14
C CYS A 59 7.60 -8.67 -0.29
N PHE A 60 8.39 -9.03 -1.30
CA PHE A 60 8.55 -10.41 -1.73
C PHE A 60 9.07 -11.32 -0.61
N GLY A 61 8.37 -12.43 -0.37
CA GLY A 61 8.72 -13.45 0.63
C GLY A 61 8.43 -13.10 2.10
N LEU A 62 8.42 -11.81 2.47
CA LEU A 62 8.23 -11.38 3.86
C LEU A 62 6.78 -11.56 4.35
N GLU A 63 5.80 -11.24 3.51
CA GLU A 63 4.38 -11.44 3.85
C GLU A 63 4.03 -12.91 4.01
N THR A 64 4.59 -13.78 3.15
CA THR A 64 4.42 -15.23 3.25
C THR A 64 5.01 -15.77 4.55
N LEU A 65 6.19 -15.28 4.95
CA LEU A 65 6.83 -15.68 6.22
C LEU A 65 6.00 -15.27 7.44
N ILE A 66 5.44 -14.06 7.44
CA ILE A 66 4.55 -13.59 8.52
C ILE A 66 3.30 -14.45 8.60
N ASN A 67 2.62 -14.63 7.47
CA ASN A 67 1.35 -15.35 7.44
C ASN A 67 1.51 -16.85 7.75
N ALA A 68 2.67 -17.45 7.46
CA ALA A 68 2.94 -18.85 7.79
C ALA A 68 3.42 -19.06 9.24
N LYS A 69 4.38 -18.24 9.72
CA LYS A 69 5.02 -18.49 11.03
C LYS A 69 4.26 -17.88 12.21
N LEU A 70 3.58 -16.75 12.02
CA LEU A 70 2.97 -16.03 13.12
C LEU A 70 1.76 -16.76 13.75
N PRO A 71 0.87 -17.41 12.98
CA PRO A 71 -0.19 -18.23 13.56
C PRO A 71 0.34 -19.46 14.31
N ALA A 72 1.41 -20.09 13.79
CA ALA A 72 2.05 -21.24 14.43
C ALA A 72 2.68 -20.88 15.78
N LEU A 73 3.37 -19.73 15.84
CA LEU A 73 3.96 -19.21 17.08
C LEU A 73 2.90 -18.78 18.11
N ASN A 74 1.82 -18.14 17.66
CA ASN A 74 0.74 -17.71 18.56
C ASN A 74 -0.06 -18.87 19.17
N THR A 75 0.02 -20.07 18.58
CA THR A 75 -0.62 -21.28 19.12
C THR A 75 0.27 -21.97 20.17
N ASN A 76 1.59 -21.86 20.02
CA ASN A 76 2.56 -22.55 20.88
C ASN A 76 3.00 -21.73 22.11
N ASP A 77 2.93 -20.40 22.06
CA ASP A 77 3.43 -19.53 23.13
C ASP A 77 2.34 -18.56 23.67
N PRO A 78 1.75 -18.82 24.86
CA PRO A 78 0.72 -17.96 25.46
C PRO A 78 1.25 -16.58 25.92
N SER A 79 2.57 -16.38 25.93
CA SER A 79 3.23 -15.11 26.30
C SER A 79 3.23 -14.06 25.15
N GLY A 80 3.07 -14.51 23.90
CA GLY A 80 3.13 -13.66 22.72
C GLY A 80 4.48 -12.92 22.56
N SER A 81 5.53 -13.37 23.25
CA SER A 81 6.84 -12.72 23.28
C SER A 81 7.65 -13.03 22.02
N GLU A 82 7.66 -14.30 21.59
CA GLU A 82 8.32 -14.72 20.36
C GLU A 82 7.66 -14.14 19.11
N GLY A 83 6.33 -14.06 19.09
CA GLY A 83 5.58 -13.40 18.02
C GLY A 83 5.94 -11.92 17.89
N ARG A 84 6.04 -11.20 19.02
CA ARG A 84 6.46 -9.79 19.04
C ARG A 84 7.90 -9.61 18.57
N TYR A 85 8.80 -10.51 18.95
CA TYR A 85 10.20 -10.47 18.51
C TYR A 85 10.34 -10.72 17.00
N LEU A 86 9.63 -11.71 16.46
CA LEU A 86 9.61 -11.99 15.02
C LEU A 86 9.06 -10.80 14.22
N VAL A 87 7.95 -10.21 14.68
CA VAL A 87 7.38 -9.00 14.09
C VAL A 87 8.37 -7.84 14.11
N SER A 88 9.01 -7.59 15.26
CA SER A 88 9.97 -6.49 15.40
C SER A 88 11.14 -6.65 14.44
N ARG A 89 11.73 -7.85 14.34
CA ARG A 89 12.84 -8.12 13.42
C ARG A 89 12.44 -7.97 11.96
N LEU A 90 11.24 -8.41 11.59
CA LEU A 90 10.71 -8.26 10.23
C LEU A 90 10.42 -6.80 9.90
N LEU A 91 9.95 -6.00 10.87
CA LEU A 91 9.79 -4.57 10.71
C LEU A 91 11.13 -3.85 10.52
N THR A 92 12.16 -4.21 11.30
CA THR A 92 13.50 -3.65 11.14
C THR A 92 14.07 -4.00 9.76
N LEU A 93 13.91 -5.24 9.31
CA LEU A 93 14.37 -5.67 7.99
C LEU A 93 13.61 -4.92 6.88
N ARG A 94 12.29 -4.80 6.98
CA ARG A 94 11.46 -4.01 6.06
C ARG A 94 11.88 -2.55 6.01
N PHE A 95 12.15 -1.94 7.16
CA PHE A 95 12.58 -0.54 7.22
C PHE A 95 13.95 -0.36 6.56
N ALA A 96 14.89 -1.27 6.82
CA ALA A 96 16.21 -1.26 6.19
C ALA A 96 16.12 -1.43 4.66
N THR A 97 15.31 -2.38 4.18
CA THR A 97 15.11 -2.58 2.74
C THR A 97 14.36 -1.41 2.09
N THR A 98 13.41 -0.78 2.78
CA THR A 98 12.77 0.46 2.30
C THR A 98 13.79 1.56 2.11
N ILE A 99 14.67 1.82 3.08
CA ILE A 99 15.74 2.83 2.94
C ILE A 99 16.66 2.49 1.77
N MET A 100 17.09 1.22 1.67
CA MET A 100 17.91 0.74 0.56
C MET A 100 17.24 1.02 -0.80
N PHE A 101 15.94 0.72 -0.92
CA PHE A 101 15.18 0.94 -2.14
C PHE A 101 14.90 2.42 -2.43
N CYS A 102 14.73 3.27 -1.42
CA CYS A 102 14.66 4.73 -1.61
C CYS A 102 15.95 5.26 -2.22
N VAL A 103 17.11 4.82 -1.72
CA VAL A 103 18.43 5.17 -2.26
C VAL A 103 18.58 4.62 -3.68
N LEU A 104 18.15 3.37 -3.92
CA LEU A 104 18.16 2.76 -5.25
C LEU A 104 17.33 3.57 -6.25
N ILE A 105 16.10 3.97 -5.88
CA ILE A 105 15.25 4.83 -6.72
C ILE A 105 15.98 6.12 -7.06
N TYR A 106 16.58 6.77 -6.07
CA TYR A 106 17.27 8.04 -6.27
C TYR A 106 18.37 7.96 -7.35
N PHE A 107 19.18 6.89 -7.32
CA PHE A 107 20.29 6.69 -8.25
C PHE A 107 19.90 6.04 -9.58
N CYS A 108 18.97 5.08 -9.59
CA CYS A 108 18.59 4.33 -10.79
C CYS A 108 17.52 5.03 -11.62
N LEU A 109 16.69 5.90 -11.03
CA LEU A 109 15.66 6.66 -11.75
C LEU A 109 16.19 7.44 -12.98
N PRO A 110 17.28 8.23 -12.89
CA PRO A 110 17.78 8.96 -14.07
C PRO A 110 18.23 8.03 -15.20
N PHE A 111 18.80 6.87 -14.86
CA PHE A 111 19.18 5.87 -15.87
C PHE A 111 17.95 5.26 -16.55
N TYR A 112 16.92 4.92 -15.77
CA TYR A 112 15.66 4.40 -16.27
C TYR A 112 14.95 5.40 -17.20
N LEU A 113 14.86 6.67 -16.79
CA LEU A 113 14.21 7.72 -17.58
C LEU A 113 14.94 8.03 -18.88
N LYS A 114 16.28 7.90 -18.89
CA LYS A 114 17.08 8.02 -20.12
C LYS A 114 16.79 6.86 -21.08
N LEU A 115 16.63 5.64 -20.57
CA LEU A 115 16.29 4.46 -21.37
C LEU A 115 14.88 4.58 -21.99
N THR A 116 13.91 5.10 -21.24
CA THR A 116 12.53 5.30 -21.71
C THR A 116 12.33 6.58 -22.52
N HIS A 117 13.42 7.33 -22.81
CA HIS A 117 13.39 8.58 -23.59
C HIS A 117 12.46 9.66 -22.98
N ARG A 118 12.30 9.68 -21.65
CA ARG A 118 11.45 10.64 -20.93
C ARG A 118 12.19 11.30 -19.76
N PRO A 119 13.24 12.11 -20.02
CA PRO A 119 14.04 12.74 -18.97
C PRO A 119 13.25 13.78 -18.15
N GLU A 120 12.17 14.32 -18.70
CA GLU A 120 11.29 15.33 -18.10
C GLU A 120 10.74 14.87 -16.73
N PHE A 121 10.55 13.58 -16.51
CA PHE A 121 10.00 13.04 -15.27
C PHE A 121 10.96 13.03 -14.08
N ILE A 122 12.18 13.51 -14.25
CA ILE A 122 13.15 13.59 -13.16
C ILE A 122 12.68 14.53 -12.04
N GLU A 123 11.83 15.51 -12.37
CA GLU A 123 11.23 16.45 -11.41
C GLU A 123 10.40 15.72 -10.34
N PHE A 124 9.73 14.62 -10.71
CA PHE A 124 8.91 13.82 -9.80
C PHE A 124 9.72 12.87 -8.91
N ARG A 125 11.06 12.88 -8.98
CA ARG A 125 11.92 11.95 -8.21
C ARG A 125 11.58 11.89 -6.73
N TRP A 126 11.44 13.04 -6.07
CA TRP A 126 11.13 13.08 -4.65
C TRP A 126 9.69 12.63 -4.36
N VAL A 127 8.75 12.94 -5.25
CA VAL A 127 7.37 12.48 -5.17
C VAL A 127 7.31 10.95 -5.25
N LEU A 128 8.06 10.34 -6.16
CA LEU A 128 8.14 8.88 -6.30
C LEU A 128 8.75 8.20 -5.07
N ILE A 129 9.81 8.77 -4.49
CA ILE A 129 10.43 8.24 -3.26
C ILE A 129 9.46 8.35 -2.08
N PHE A 130 8.81 9.51 -1.92
CA PHE A 130 7.83 9.70 -0.86
C PHE A 130 6.62 8.77 -1.02
N TYR A 131 6.12 8.64 -2.25
CA TYR A 131 5.04 7.72 -2.58
C TYR A 131 5.43 6.28 -2.27
N PHE A 132 6.64 5.84 -2.66
CA PHE A 132 7.17 4.52 -2.33
C PHE A 132 7.23 4.27 -0.81
N ALA A 133 7.70 5.25 -0.03
CA ALA A 133 7.74 5.14 1.43
C ALA A 133 6.33 5.02 2.03
N ALA A 134 5.36 5.79 1.51
CA ALA A 134 3.97 5.76 1.95
C ALA A 134 3.31 4.41 1.65
N ILE A 135 3.36 3.92 0.40
CA ILE A 135 2.76 2.62 0.02
C ILE A 135 3.42 1.44 0.74
N THR A 136 4.69 1.56 1.08
CA THR A 136 5.40 0.52 1.83
C THR A 136 4.96 0.50 3.29
N THR A 137 4.80 1.67 3.91
CA THR A 137 4.29 1.80 5.28
C THR A 137 2.86 1.28 5.37
N ASP A 138 2.01 1.62 4.41
CA ASP A 138 0.65 1.09 4.28
C ASP A 138 0.67 -0.45 4.20
N SER A 139 1.50 -1.02 3.32
CA SER A 139 1.64 -2.47 3.16
C SER A 139 2.06 -3.18 4.46
N ILE A 140 2.98 -2.58 5.21
CA ILE A 140 3.44 -3.09 6.51
C ILE A 140 2.30 -3.06 7.53
N LEU A 141 1.62 -1.93 7.68
CA LEU A 141 0.50 -1.77 8.61
C LEU A 141 -0.63 -2.75 8.28
N SER A 142 -1.00 -2.84 7.01
CA SER A 142 -2.03 -3.76 6.52
C SER A 142 -1.68 -5.22 6.84
N THR A 143 -0.43 -5.62 6.63
CA THR A 143 0.04 -6.97 6.99
C THR A 143 -0.09 -7.20 8.50
N LEU A 144 0.41 -6.27 9.34
CA LEU A 144 0.33 -6.38 10.79
C LEU A 144 -1.11 -6.48 11.30
N PHE A 145 -2.02 -5.64 10.80
CA PHE A 145 -3.42 -5.66 11.22
C PHE A 145 -4.14 -6.95 10.80
N MET A 146 -3.83 -7.49 9.62
CA MET A 146 -4.34 -8.80 9.20
C MET A 146 -3.85 -9.91 10.13
N THR A 147 -2.56 -9.93 10.46
CA THR A 147 -2.02 -10.99 11.31
C THR A 147 -2.52 -10.91 12.75
N LEU A 148 -2.83 -9.70 13.25
CA LEU A 148 -3.43 -9.49 14.58
C LEU A 148 -4.96 -9.73 14.62
N ILE A 149 -5.58 -10.21 13.53
CA ILE A 149 -7.03 -10.48 13.43
C ILE A 149 -7.88 -9.20 13.69
N ARG A 150 -7.28 -8.01 13.56
CA ARG A 150 -7.96 -6.71 13.76
C ARG A 150 -8.61 -6.22 12.47
N PHE A 151 -9.33 -7.11 11.79
CA PHE A 151 -9.94 -6.85 10.47
C PHE A 151 -10.91 -5.67 10.49
N LYS A 152 -11.72 -5.52 11.55
CA LYS A 152 -12.66 -4.40 11.70
C LYS A 152 -11.95 -3.04 11.74
N THR A 153 -10.76 -2.96 12.32
CA THR A 153 -9.97 -1.72 12.38
C THR A 153 -9.32 -1.43 11.03
N LEU A 154 -8.77 -2.46 10.38
CA LEU A 154 -8.15 -2.33 9.06
C LEU A 154 -9.15 -1.79 8.02
N VAL A 155 -10.33 -2.40 7.92
CA VAL A 155 -11.38 -1.98 6.98
C VAL A 155 -11.79 -0.53 7.19
N LYS A 156 -11.90 -0.08 8.45
CA LYS A 156 -12.24 1.32 8.76
C LYS A 156 -11.16 2.29 8.26
N ILE A 157 -9.89 1.95 8.46
CA ILE A 157 -8.75 2.77 8.02
C ILE A 157 -8.70 2.82 6.49
N GLU A 158 -8.82 1.68 5.81
CA GLU A 158 -8.83 1.63 4.33
C GLU A 158 -10.00 2.41 3.73
N THR A 159 -11.21 2.24 4.29
CA THR A 159 -12.41 2.97 3.84
C THR A 159 -12.25 4.47 4.04
N PHE A 160 -11.74 4.88 5.20
CA PHE A 160 -11.48 6.28 5.51
C PHE A 160 -10.40 6.88 4.59
N GLY A 161 -9.32 6.14 4.35
CA GLY A 161 -8.27 6.53 3.41
C GLY A 161 -8.78 6.70 1.99
N ALA A 162 -9.62 5.76 1.51
CA ALA A 162 -10.24 5.84 0.19
C ALA A 162 -11.22 7.03 0.07
N LEU A 163 -11.99 7.31 1.13
CA LEU A 163 -12.86 8.49 1.19
C LEU A 163 -12.07 9.80 1.18
N LEU A 164 -11.01 9.91 1.99
CA LEU A 164 -10.14 11.08 1.99
C LEU A 164 -9.48 11.27 0.62
N ASN A 165 -9.02 10.20 -0.02
CA ASN A 165 -8.44 10.25 -1.36
C ASN A 165 -9.46 10.80 -2.37
N LEU A 166 -10.71 10.29 -2.33
CA LEU A 166 -11.78 10.80 -3.19
C LEU A 166 -12.07 12.29 -2.93
N ILE A 167 -12.15 12.71 -1.67
CA ILE A 167 -12.41 14.11 -1.30
C ILE A 167 -11.27 15.00 -1.78
N PHE A 168 -10.02 14.64 -1.52
CA PHE A 168 -8.87 15.40 -1.99
C PHE A 168 -8.80 15.47 -3.51
N LEU A 169 -9.07 14.36 -4.21
CA LEU A 169 -9.12 14.35 -5.67
C LEU A 169 -10.17 15.35 -6.19
N ILE A 170 -11.38 15.36 -5.63
CA ILE A 170 -12.44 16.29 -6.03
C ILE A 170 -12.02 17.74 -5.75
N ILE A 171 -11.38 18.00 -4.61
CA ILE A 171 -10.88 19.34 -4.24
C ILE A 171 -9.78 19.79 -5.21
N PHE A 172 -8.80 18.94 -5.51
CA PHE A 172 -7.71 19.25 -6.44
C PHE A 172 -8.23 19.51 -7.86
N ILE A 173 -9.19 18.70 -8.33
CA ILE A 173 -9.86 18.92 -9.62
C ILE A 173 -10.60 20.26 -9.64
N ARG A 174 -11.30 20.62 -8.56
CA ARG A 174 -12.09 21.88 -8.49
C ARG A 174 -11.24 23.13 -8.34
N LEU A 175 -10.13 23.04 -7.64
CA LEU A 175 -9.23 24.17 -7.41
C LEU A 175 -8.36 24.48 -8.63
N ASP A 176 -8.48 23.70 -9.71
CA ASP A 176 -7.68 23.81 -10.93
C ASP A 176 -6.20 23.97 -10.62
N TYR A 177 -5.72 23.26 -9.58
CA TYR A 177 -4.31 22.93 -9.43
C TYR A 177 -3.98 21.91 -10.52
N GLY A 178 -4.08 22.39 -11.76
CA GLY A 178 -3.59 21.74 -12.95
C GLY A 178 -2.14 21.37 -12.72
N ILE A 179 -1.85 20.13 -13.06
CA ILE A 179 -0.49 19.68 -13.33
C ILE A 179 0.01 20.46 -14.55
#